data_AF-B4L945-F1
#
_entry.id   AF-B4L945-F1
#
_cell.length_a   1.000
_cell.length_b   1.000
_cell.length_c   1.000
_cell.angle_alpha   90.00
_cell.angle_beta   90.00
_cell.angle_gamma   90.00
#
_symmetry.space_group_name_H-M   'P 1'
#
loop_
_entity.id
_entity.type
_entity.pdbx_description
1 polymer ?
#
loop_
_entity_poly.entity_id
_entity_poly.type
_entity_poly.pdbx_seq_one_letter_code
_entity_poly.pdbx_strand_id
1 'polypeptide(L)'
;MSEYMFPKSDALISERDSPALLPEGYFPFQGGIKWVSDLMEIEEGDADWQLDAEFICKRIREVMCKKDAIYQYVLEHLLSTATFYRGSKIDVPLDFEQYLRFYMPFPVTPIFNDAHPGYINLYAPTSHPMIIKGYVNPENVQLLLRGNLRDTITQIKSVYCDSGVHYKLSYRTHEIGDQGFVHEILACEKRESGMPSIISFVFLPALQFKFADFPLPPFVPSGPAWAHCNNIYYWLALLQVYPQYDNRSFCPYVPRMQFIQDERMLKYRNVLRLLVKIGIGNNIPDISDIFVLKGLHFFRLRYSMSCDCNLSLATLFMELLNIHTQIIYNDAMQKVLAFGVCQQHCLQEALKLDAIARNVSMFYYMNYVHLEQLKHMFGLI
;
A
#
# COMPACT_ATOMS: atom_id res chain seq x y z
N MET A 1 41.70 19.60 31.66
CA MET A 1 41.08 20.06 32.92
C MET A 1 39.82 20.84 32.53
N SER A 2 38.58 20.40 32.72
CA SER A 2 37.99 19.35 33.54
C SER A 2 36.82 18.71 32.78
N GLU A 3 36.75 17.39 32.78
CA GLU A 3 35.61 16.60 32.33
C GLU A 3 34.46 16.72 33.33
N TYR A 4 33.25 16.99 32.84
CA TYR A 4 32.03 16.85 33.63
C TYR A 4 31.50 15.43 33.49
N MET A 5 31.82 14.58 34.47
CA MET A 5 31.21 13.28 34.70
C MET A 5 29.78 13.45 35.22
N PHE A 6 28.80 12.90 34.51
CA PHE A 6 27.48 12.62 35.07
C PHE A 6 27.54 11.30 35.87
N PRO A 7 26.94 11.23 37.07
CA PRO A 7 26.95 10.01 37.86
C PRO A 7 26.01 8.97 37.23
N LYS A 8 26.53 7.75 37.04
CA LYS A 8 25.71 6.57 36.75
C LYS A 8 24.78 6.33 37.94
N SER A 9 23.49 6.45 37.69
CA SER A 9 22.45 6.00 38.60
C SER A 9 22.41 4.47 38.57
N ASP A 10 23.05 3.82 39.53
CA ASP A 10 22.78 2.43 39.88
C ASP A 10 21.37 2.34 40.47
N ALA A 11 20.38 2.24 39.58
CA ALA A 11 19.03 1.86 39.95
C ALA A 11 18.97 0.33 40.05
N LEU A 12 18.88 -0.13 41.30
CA LEU A 12 18.50 -1.47 41.74
C LEU A 12 17.59 -2.18 40.73
N ILE A 13 18.15 -3.16 40.04
CA ILE A 13 17.39 -4.22 39.37
C ILE A 13 16.70 -4.99 40.49
N SER A 14 15.39 -4.77 40.63
CA SER A 14 14.51 -5.65 41.40
C SER A 14 14.56 -7.04 40.75
N GLU A 15 15.37 -7.94 41.33
CA GLU A 15 15.36 -9.39 41.09
C GLU A 15 14.04 -10.04 41.57
N ARG A 16 12.93 -9.68 40.93
CA ARG A 16 11.65 -10.39 41.06
C ARG A 16 10.92 -10.36 39.73
N ASP A 17 11.45 -11.12 38.78
CA ASP A 17 10.68 -11.73 37.69
C ASP A 17 11.57 -12.85 37.11
N SER A 18 11.64 -13.97 37.83
CA SER A 18 12.07 -15.21 37.19
C SER A 18 11.04 -15.50 36.10
N PRO A 19 11.40 -15.50 34.80
CA PRO A 19 10.45 -15.84 33.76
C PRO A 19 9.99 -17.26 34.06
N ALA A 20 8.68 -17.44 34.27
CA ALA A 20 8.10 -18.76 34.32
C ALA A 20 8.64 -19.55 33.12
N LEU A 21 9.32 -20.67 33.38
CA LEU A 21 9.88 -21.53 32.35
C LEU A 21 8.74 -21.92 31.41
N LEU A 22 8.69 -21.27 30.25
CA LEU A 22 7.71 -21.60 29.22
C LEU A 22 7.98 -23.03 28.73
N PRO A 23 6.92 -23.80 28.40
CA PRO A 23 7.11 -25.07 27.71
C PRO A 23 7.95 -24.85 26.44
N GLU A 24 8.79 -25.83 26.11
CA GLU A 24 9.65 -25.78 24.94
C GLU A 24 8.84 -25.44 23.67
N GLY A 25 9.33 -24.48 22.87
CA GLY A 25 8.67 -24.03 21.65
C GLY A 25 7.62 -22.91 21.82
N TYR A 26 7.28 -22.49 23.05
CA TYR A 26 6.40 -21.34 23.30
C TYR A 26 7.18 -20.04 23.46
N PHE A 27 6.66 -18.97 22.84
CA PHE A 27 7.22 -17.62 22.90
C PHE A 27 6.17 -16.63 23.41
N PRO A 28 6.58 -15.55 24.11
CA PRO A 28 5.72 -14.40 24.29
C PRO A 28 5.20 -13.92 22.93
N PHE A 29 3.90 -13.67 22.80
CA PHE A 29 3.28 -13.36 21.49
C PHE A 29 3.98 -12.18 20.79
N GLN A 30 4.36 -11.14 21.54
CA GLN A 30 5.10 -10.00 20.99
C GLN A 30 6.48 -10.41 20.42
N GLY A 31 7.19 -11.29 21.11
CA GLY A 31 8.47 -11.83 20.65
C GLY A 31 8.31 -12.71 19.41
N GLY A 32 7.24 -13.52 19.36
CA GLY A 32 6.90 -14.35 18.21
C GLY A 32 6.56 -13.53 16.97
N ILE A 33 5.74 -12.47 17.09
CA ILE A 33 5.43 -11.57 15.97
C ILE A 33 6.68 -10.84 15.46
N LYS A 34 7.56 -10.39 16.36
CA LYS A 34 8.83 -9.80 15.95
C LYS A 34 9.69 -10.81 15.18
N TRP A 35 9.84 -12.03 15.69
CA TRP A 35 10.58 -13.09 15.03
C TRP A 35 10.04 -13.42 13.62
N VAL A 36 8.72 -13.51 13.47
CA VAL A 36 8.07 -13.70 12.16
C VAL A 36 8.38 -12.54 11.22
N SER A 37 8.30 -11.30 11.71
CA SER A 37 8.63 -10.11 10.92
C SER A 37 10.09 -10.10 10.47
N ASP A 38 11.02 -10.48 11.34
CA ASP A 38 12.46 -10.51 11.05
C ASP A 38 12.77 -11.55 9.94
N LEU A 39 12.04 -12.68 9.90
CA LEU A 39 12.17 -13.68 8.82
C LEU A 39 11.64 -13.22 7.44
N MET A 40 10.83 -12.17 7.41
CA MET A 40 10.25 -11.62 6.18
C MET A 40 11.10 -10.52 5.56
N GLU A 41 12.18 -10.11 6.23
CA GLU A 41 13.09 -9.10 5.71
C GLU A 41 13.92 -9.64 4.54
N ILE A 42 14.27 -8.74 3.63
CA ILE A 42 15.17 -9.04 2.53
C ILE A 42 16.61 -9.19 3.03
N GLU A 43 17.39 -10.07 2.39
CA GLU A 43 18.81 -10.24 2.70
C GLU A 43 19.67 -9.24 1.93
N GLU A 44 20.93 -9.06 2.31
CA GLU A 44 21.88 -8.19 1.59
C GLU A 44 22.02 -8.58 0.11
N GLY A 45 21.89 -9.87 -0.23
CA GLY A 45 21.90 -10.35 -1.62
C GLY A 45 20.64 -10.04 -2.44
N ASP A 46 19.59 -9.53 -1.80
CA ASP A 46 18.38 -9.02 -2.45
C ASP A 46 18.47 -7.49 -2.69
N ALA A 47 19.49 -6.80 -2.19
CA ALA A 47 19.57 -5.33 -2.15
C ALA A 47 19.50 -4.64 -3.52
N ASP A 48 19.87 -5.33 -4.60
CA ASP A 48 19.90 -4.76 -5.96
C ASP A 48 18.52 -4.69 -6.62
N TRP A 49 17.45 -5.19 -5.98
CA TRP A 49 16.12 -5.21 -6.58
C TRP A 49 15.61 -3.80 -6.94
N GLN A 50 16.04 -2.76 -6.20
CA GLN A 50 15.68 -1.38 -6.47
C GLN A 50 16.29 -0.88 -7.79
N LEU A 51 17.55 -1.25 -8.09
CA LEU A 51 18.20 -0.93 -9.37
C LEU A 51 17.47 -1.59 -10.53
N ASP A 52 17.01 -2.83 -10.34
CA ASP A 52 16.20 -3.54 -11.34
C ASP A 52 14.84 -2.89 -11.53
N ALA A 53 14.19 -2.48 -10.44
CA ALA A 53 12.91 -1.77 -10.49
C ALA A 53 13.05 -0.41 -11.22
N GLU A 54 14.12 0.33 -10.96
CA GLU A 54 14.47 1.57 -11.66
C GLU A 54 14.67 1.35 -13.16
N PHE A 55 15.45 0.32 -13.52
CA PHE A 55 15.71 -0.04 -14.90
C PHE A 55 14.41 -0.42 -15.64
N ILE A 56 13.54 -1.22 -15.01
CA ILE A 56 12.24 -1.60 -15.55
C ILE A 56 11.36 -0.36 -15.74
N CYS A 57 11.28 0.53 -14.74
CA CYS A 57 10.51 1.78 -14.83
C CYS A 57 10.97 2.65 -15.99
N LYS A 58 12.28 2.85 -16.11
CA LYS A 58 12.90 3.61 -17.22
C LYS A 58 12.52 2.98 -18.55
N ARG A 59 12.62 1.65 -18.68
CA ARG A 59 12.31 0.96 -19.93
C ARG A 59 10.84 1.10 -20.34
N ILE A 60 9.92 0.97 -19.39
CA ILE A 60 8.48 1.17 -19.63
C ILE A 60 8.23 2.61 -20.09
N ARG A 61 8.80 3.59 -19.37
CA ARG A 61 8.67 5.02 -19.70
C ARG A 61 9.19 5.33 -21.10
N GLU A 62 10.39 4.87 -21.45
CA GLU A 62 10.98 5.06 -22.78
C GLU A 62 10.09 4.57 -23.92
N VAL A 63 9.44 3.41 -23.75
CA VAL A 63 8.56 2.85 -24.78
C VAL A 63 7.23 3.60 -24.82
N MET A 64 6.65 3.97 -23.67
CA MET A 64 5.40 4.74 -23.64
C MET A 64 5.57 6.17 -24.16
N CYS A 65 6.70 6.83 -23.88
CA CYS A 65 6.99 8.17 -24.39
C CYS A 65 7.07 8.24 -25.92
N LYS A 66 7.39 7.12 -26.59
CA LYS A 66 7.35 7.06 -28.07
C LYS A 66 5.93 7.11 -28.63
N LYS A 67 4.92 6.76 -27.82
CA LYS A 67 3.50 6.87 -28.20
C LYS A 67 2.97 8.26 -27.94
N ASP A 68 3.30 8.82 -26.78
CA ASP A 68 2.91 10.17 -26.38
C ASP A 68 3.85 10.68 -25.29
N ALA A 69 4.35 11.91 -25.45
CA ALA A 69 5.25 12.56 -24.50
C ALA A 69 4.61 12.75 -23.11
N ILE A 70 3.27 12.74 -22.99
CA ILE A 70 2.58 12.84 -21.71
C ILE A 70 3.02 11.75 -20.71
N TYR A 71 3.39 10.57 -21.21
CA TYR A 71 3.80 9.45 -20.35
C TYR A 71 5.12 9.67 -19.64
N GLN A 72 5.92 10.65 -20.06
CA GLN A 72 7.09 11.09 -19.29
C GLN A 72 6.68 11.61 -17.91
N TYR A 73 5.56 12.34 -17.85
CA TYR A 73 5.01 12.95 -16.64
C TYR A 73 4.13 11.96 -15.87
N VAL A 74 3.31 11.16 -16.58
CA VAL A 74 2.41 10.17 -15.96
C VAL A 74 3.19 9.08 -15.21
N LEU A 75 4.34 8.65 -15.74
CA LEU A 75 5.13 7.55 -15.17
C LEU A 75 6.36 8.02 -14.37
N GLU A 76 6.44 9.31 -14.03
CA GLU A 76 7.57 9.87 -13.30
C GLU A 76 7.80 9.14 -11.98
N HIS A 77 6.71 8.91 -11.23
CA HIS A 77 6.72 8.31 -9.91
C HIS A 77 6.36 6.80 -9.90
N LEU A 78 6.56 6.09 -11.02
CA LEU A 78 6.23 4.65 -11.09
C LEU A 78 7.00 3.81 -10.05
N LEU A 79 8.28 4.12 -9.83
CA LEU A 79 9.14 3.38 -8.92
C LEU A 79 8.61 3.36 -7.48
N SER A 80 8.03 4.46 -7.00
CA SER A 80 7.53 4.53 -5.62
C SER A 80 6.35 3.60 -5.37
N THR A 81 5.75 3.03 -6.42
CA THR A 81 4.66 2.03 -6.32
C THR A 81 5.17 0.59 -6.25
N ALA A 82 6.48 0.37 -6.36
CA ALA A 82 7.09 -0.96 -6.42
C ALA A 82 6.97 -1.72 -5.09
N THR A 83 6.85 -3.04 -5.20
CA THR A 83 6.94 -4.01 -4.10
C THR A 83 7.74 -5.20 -4.59
N PHE A 84 8.69 -5.65 -3.78
CA PHE A 84 9.51 -6.83 -4.06
C PHE A 84 9.02 -8.04 -3.27
N TYR A 85 9.06 -9.21 -3.92
CA TYR A 85 8.74 -10.50 -3.32
C TYR A 85 9.81 -11.53 -3.68
N ARG A 86 10.20 -12.36 -2.71
CA ARG A 86 10.97 -13.59 -2.95
C ARG A 86 10.63 -14.63 -1.87
N GLY A 87 9.78 -15.60 -2.21
CA GLY A 87 9.31 -16.60 -1.26
C GLY A 87 8.55 -15.99 -0.07
N SER A 88 9.08 -16.14 1.14
CA SER A 88 8.53 -15.53 2.36
C SER A 88 8.86 -14.03 2.50
N LYS A 89 9.82 -13.53 1.73
CA LYS A 89 10.33 -12.17 1.88
C LYS A 89 9.50 -11.18 1.08
N ILE A 90 9.24 -10.04 1.69
CA ILE A 90 8.50 -8.93 1.09
C ILE A 90 9.24 -7.66 1.42
N ASP A 91 9.54 -6.83 0.42
CA ASP A 91 10.06 -5.49 0.66
C ASP A 91 9.28 -4.43 -0.10
N VAL A 92 9.20 -3.25 0.50
CA VAL A 92 8.59 -2.06 -0.08
C VAL A 92 9.54 -0.88 0.13
N PRO A 93 9.64 0.06 -0.83
CA PRO A 93 10.40 1.29 -0.65
C PRO A 93 9.95 2.03 0.61
N LEU A 94 10.84 2.78 1.25
CA LEU A 94 10.49 3.55 2.46
C LEU A 94 9.43 4.64 2.17
N ASP A 95 9.43 5.16 0.94
CA ASP A 95 8.49 6.14 0.40
C ASP A 95 7.31 5.48 -0.34
N PHE A 96 7.02 4.20 -0.10
CA PHE A 96 6.06 3.47 -0.92
C PHE A 96 4.71 4.18 -1.05
N GLU A 97 4.17 4.14 -2.26
CA GLU A 97 2.92 4.80 -2.61
C GLU A 97 1.86 3.79 -3.04
N GLN A 98 0.60 4.14 -2.74
CA GLN A 98 -0.57 3.47 -3.32
C GLN A 98 -1.00 4.14 -4.62
N TYR A 99 -0.75 5.45 -4.73
CA TYR A 99 -1.13 6.25 -5.88
C TYR A 99 0.08 6.53 -6.76
N LEU A 100 -0.05 6.29 -8.06
CA LEU A 100 0.87 6.83 -9.05
C LEU A 100 0.53 8.31 -9.21
N ARG A 101 1.26 9.15 -8.49
CA ARG A 101 1.14 10.60 -8.60
C ARG A 101 1.67 11.07 -9.94
N PHE A 102 0.98 12.00 -10.58
CA PHE A 102 1.48 12.63 -11.79
C PHE A 102 0.93 14.03 -12.01
N TYR A 103 1.57 14.73 -12.94
CA TYR A 103 1.13 16.04 -13.43
C TYR A 103 0.72 15.93 -14.90
N MET A 104 -0.23 16.74 -15.30
CA MET A 104 -0.51 16.93 -16.73
C MET A 104 0.53 17.89 -17.33
N PRO A 105 0.99 17.66 -18.56
CA PRO A 105 1.93 18.54 -19.27
C PRO A 105 1.27 19.82 -19.79
N PHE A 106 0.03 20.09 -19.40
CA PHE A 106 -0.75 21.26 -19.75
C PHE A 106 -1.47 21.80 -18.50
N PRO A 107 -1.86 23.09 -18.50
CA PRO A 107 -2.52 23.69 -17.35
C PRO A 107 -3.81 22.94 -16.97
N VAL A 108 -3.90 22.57 -15.69
CA VAL A 108 -5.10 22.00 -15.07
C VAL A 108 -5.44 22.79 -13.82
N THR A 109 -6.67 23.27 -13.75
CA THR A 109 -7.17 24.06 -12.62
C THR A 109 -8.29 23.30 -11.91
N PRO A 110 -8.15 22.99 -10.60
CA PRO A 110 -9.23 22.42 -9.83
C PRO A 110 -10.34 23.44 -9.62
N ILE A 111 -11.57 23.04 -9.92
CA ILE A 111 -12.80 23.80 -9.73
C ILE A 111 -13.61 23.09 -8.65
N PHE A 112 -13.77 23.75 -7.50
CA PHE A 112 -14.50 23.20 -6.36
C PHE A 112 -16.01 23.21 -6.62
N ASN A 113 -16.69 22.13 -6.23
CA ASN A 113 -18.15 22.02 -6.36
C ASN A 113 -18.82 22.40 -5.05
N ASP A 114 -19.31 23.65 -4.95
CA ASP A 114 -20.00 24.14 -3.75
C ASP A 114 -21.30 23.38 -3.45
N ALA A 115 -21.96 22.84 -4.48
CA ALA A 115 -23.20 22.08 -4.33
C ALA A 115 -22.95 20.65 -3.82
N HIS A 116 -21.75 20.08 -4.06
CA HIS A 116 -21.37 18.74 -3.62
C HIS A 116 -19.99 18.77 -2.95
N PRO A 117 -19.91 19.27 -1.69
CA PRO A 117 -18.68 19.29 -0.92
C PRO A 117 -18.12 17.86 -0.82
N GLY A 118 -16.87 17.67 -1.26
CA GLY A 118 -16.26 16.35 -1.39
C GLY A 118 -15.78 16.01 -2.81
N TYR A 119 -16.26 16.76 -3.81
CA TYR A 119 -15.90 16.54 -5.21
C TYR A 119 -15.36 17.81 -5.87
N ILE A 120 -14.47 17.63 -6.83
CA ILE A 120 -13.92 18.70 -7.66
C ILE A 120 -13.97 18.31 -9.13
N ASN A 121 -14.03 19.30 -10.00
CA ASN A 121 -13.82 19.11 -11.44
C ASN A 121 -12.47 19.70 -11.83
N LEU A 122 -11.79 19.12 -12.82
CA LEU A 122 -10.46 19.58 -13.23
C LEU A 122 -10.55 20.25 -14.60
N TYR A 123 -10.56 21.58 -14.63
CA TYR A 123 -10.63 22.36 -15.88
C TYR A 123 -9.29 22.35 -16.60
N ALA A 124 -9.31 22.07 -17.90
CA ALA A 124 -8.14 21.99 -18.77
C ALA A 124 -8.52 22.51 -20.17
N PRO A 125 -8.17 23.76 -20.53
CA PRO A 125 -8.55 24.37 -21.81
C PRO A 125 -7.65 23.87 -22.97
N THR A 126 -7.64 22.57 -23.19
CA THR A 126 -6.84 21.91 -24.24
C THR A 126 -7.63 20.82 -24.95
N SER A 127 -7.15 20.43 -26.13
CA SER A 127 -7.65 19.26 -26.86
C SER A 127 -6.70 18.09 -26.62
N HIS A 128 -7.14 17.12 -25.84
CA HIS A 128 -6.40 15.88 -25.60
C HIS A 128 -7.41 14.75 -25.33
N PRO A 129 -7.13 13.48 -25.68
CA PRO A 129 -8.06 12.38 -25.47
C PRO A 129 -8.52 12.16 -24.02
N MET A 130 -7.74 12.64 -23.04
CA MET A 130 -8.11 12.65 -21.61
C MET A 130 -9.13 13.73 -21.22
N ILE A 131 -9.48 14.64 -22.14
CA ILE A 131 -10.28 15.83 -21.85
C ILE A 131 -11.65 15.73 -22.56
N ILE A 132 -12.72 15.97 -21.81
CA ILE A 132 -14.09 16.06 -22.33
C ILE A 132 -14.68 17.42 -21.96
N LYS A 133 -15.13 18.19 -22.97
CA LYS A 133 -15.76 19.51 -22.79
C LYS A 133 -14.89 20.48 -21.96
N GLY A 134 -13.57 20.43 -22.13
CA GLY A 134 -12.61 21.28 -21.40
C GLY A 134 -12.32 20.84 -19.96
N TYR A 135 -12.69 19.62 -19.56
CA TYR A 135 -12.36 19.06 -18.25
C TYR A 135 -11.67 17.71 -18.38
N VAL A 136 -10.74 17.41 -17.47
CA VAL A 136 -10.15 16.07 -17.36
C VAL A 136 -11.27 15.08 -17.05
N ASN A 137 -11.30 13.98 -17.79
CA ASN A 137 -12.24 12.89 -17.58
C ASN A 137 -11.51 11.69 -16.95
N PRO A 138 -11.83 11.29 -15.70
CA PRO A 138 -11.19 10.18 -15.00
C PRO A 138 -11.19 8.87 -15.80
N GLU A 139 -12.31 8.53 -16.42
CA GLU A 139 -12.46 7.29 -17.19
C GLU A 139 -11.51 7.26 -18.40
N ASN A 140 -11.43 8.34 -19.17
CA ASN A 140 -10.52 8.43 -20.31
C ASN A 140 -9.05 8.33 -19.88
N VAL A 141 -8.67 8.94 -18.75
CA VAL A 141 -7.30 8.81 -18.21
C VAL A 141 -6.99 7.33 -17.92
N GLN A 142 -7.87 6.65 -17.20
CA GLN A 142 -7.76 5.23 -16.85
C GLN A 142 -7.70 4.34 -18.11
N LEU A 143 -8.59 4.54 -19.07
CA LEU A 143 -8.67 3.74 -20.30
C LEU A 143 -7.45 3.91 -21.19
N LEU A 144 -6.95 5.14 -21.37
CA LEU A 144 -5.74 5.40 -22.15
C LEU A 144 -4.51 4.81 -21.50
N LEU A 145 -4.37 4.96 -20.18
CA LEU A 145 -3.28 4.37 -19.42
C LEU A 145 -3.31 2.84 -19.54
N ARG A 146 -4.50 2.24 -19.39
CA ARG A 146 -4.69 0.78 -19.50
C ARG A 146 -4.31 0.24 -20.87
N GLY A 147 -4.84 0.85 -21.93
CA GLY A 147 -4.54 0.44 -23.30
C GLY A 147 -3.04 0.55 -23.61
N ASN A 148 -2.44 1.70 -23.27
CA ASN A 148 -1.05 1.95 -23.61
C ASN A 148 -0.06 1.13 -22.77
N LEU A 149 -0.35 0.88 -21.48
CA LEU A 149 0.45 -0.03 -20.66
C LEU A 149 0.38 -1.46 -21.19
N ARG A 150 -0.82 -1.99 -21.45
CA ARG A 150 -0.99 -3.35 -21.99
C ARG A 150 -0.17 -3.57 -23.25
N ASP A 151 -0.29 -2.65 -24.19
CA ASP A 151 0.40 -2.75 -25.48
C ASP A 151 1.92 -2.60 -25.30
N THR A 152 2.37 -1.71 -24.40
CA THR A 152 3.79 -1.50 -24.10
C THR A 152 4.41 -2.72 -23.44
N ILE A 153 3.75 -3.28 -22.43
CA ILE A 153 4.24 -4.47 -21.73
C ILE A 153 4.25 -5.69 -22.67
N THR A 154 3.25 -5.81 -23.55
CA THR A 154 3.22 -6.82 -24.61
C THR A 154 4.35 -6.64 -25.62
N GLN A 155 4.75 -5.41 -25.91
CA GLN A 155 5.88 -5.11 -26.80
C GLN A 155 7.23 -5.43 -26.13
N ILE A 156 7.40 -5.05 -24.85
CA ILE A 156 8.65 -5.29 -24.10
C ILE A 156 8.83 -6.78 -23.84
N LYS A 157 7.78 -7.48 -23.37
CA LYS A 157 7.72 -8.91 -22.95
C LYS A 157 8.67 -9.32 -21.83
N SER A 158 9.94 -8.94 -21.91
CA SER A 158 10.95 -9.25 -20.91
C SER A 158 12.07 -8.22 -20.93
N VAL A 159 12.73 -8.05 -19.79
CA VAL A 159 13.80 -7.08 -19.58
C VAL A 159 14.99 -7.80 -18.95
N TYR A 160 16.18 -7.58 -19.51
CA TYR A 160 17.44 -8.00 -18.90
C TYR A 160 18.02 -6.78 -18.20
N CYS A 161 18.09 -6.84 -16.86
CA CYS A 161 18.55 -5.71 -16.05
C CYS A 161 20.07 -5.72 -15.89
N ASP A 162 20.62 -4.58 -15.49
CA ASP A 162 22.07 -4.42 -15.31
C ASP A 162 22.64 -5.29 -14.17
N SER A 163 21.79 -5.74 -13.23
CA SER A 163 22.12 -6.77 -12.23
C SER A 163 22.41 -8.15 -12.82
N GLY A 164 22.07 -8.36 -14.10
CA GLY A 164 22.13 -9.65 -14.78
C GLY A 164 20.86 -10.49 -14.66
N VAL A 165 19.83 -10.00 -13.94
CA VAL A 165 18.56 -10.70 -13.76
C VAL A 165 17.66 -10.52 -14.99
N HIS A 166 17.03 -11.61 -15.44
CA HIS A 166 16.08 -11.60 -16.55
C HIS A 166 14.63 -11.65 -16.04
N TYR A 167 13.86 -10.59 -16.26
CA TYR A 167 12.46 -10.52 -15.87
C TYR A 167 11.52 -10.72 -17.06
N LYS A 168 10.47 -11.54 -16.88
CA LYS A 168 9.29 -11.56 -17.76
C LYS A 168 8.30 -10.52 -17.25
N LEU A 169 7.83 -9.64 -18.13
CA LEU A 169 6.82 -8.65 -17.80
C LEU A 169 5.41 -9.14 -18.10
N SER A 170 4.46 -8.76 -17.26
CA SER A 170 3.03 -8.90 -17.51
C SER A 170 2.27 -7.71 -16.94
N TYR A 171 1.07 -7.48 -17.47
CA TYR A 171 0.21 -6.38 -17.07
C TYR A 171 -1.22 -6.86 -16.92
N ARG A 172 -1.86 -6.44 -15.83
CA ARG A 172 -3.29 -6.66 -15.59
C ARG A 172 -3.92 -5.46 -14.90
N THR A 173 -5.24 -5.46 -14.85
CA THR A 173 -6.02 -4.50 -14.10
C THR A 173 -7.03 -5.21 -13.22
N HIS A 174 -7.28 -4.65 -12.04
CA HIS A 174 -8.35 -5.09 -11.14
C HIS A 174 -9.31 -3.95 -10.92
N GLU A 175 -10.62 -4.21 -10.87
CA GLU A 175 -11.62 -3.20 -10.57
C GLU A 175 -11.76 -3.04 -9.05
N ILE A 176 -11.75 -1.80 -8.56
CA ILE A 176 -11.99 -1.49 -7.15
C ILE A 176 -13.08 -0.42 -7.03
N GLY A 177 -14.25 -0.88 -6.61
CA GLY A 177 -15.40 -0.02 -6.26
C GLY A 177 -15.69 1.03 -7.32
N ASP A 178 -15.78 2.28 -6.89
CA ASP A 178 -16.04 3.46 -7.72
C ASP A 178 -14.76 4.13 -8.27
N GLN A 179 -13.57 3.67 -7.87
CA GLN A 179 -12.27 4.29 -8.18
C GLN A 179 -11.66 3.83 -9.52
N GLY A 180 -12.30 2.87 -10.19
CA GLY A 180 -11.88 2.37 -11.49
C GLY A 180 -10.91 1.20 -11.41
N PHE A 181 -9.85 1.26 -12.23
CA PHE A 181 -8.87 0.18 -12.38
C PHE A 181 -7.65 0.43 -11.52
N VAL A 182 -7.30 -0.53 -10.65
CA VAL A 182 -5.94 -0.69 -10.14
C VAL A 182 -5.09 -1.28 -11.25
N HIS A 183 -3.98 -0.63 -11.54
CA HIS A 183 -3.00 -1.08 -12.52
C HIS A 183 -1.96 -1.92 -11.83
N GLU A 184 -1.61 -3.06 -12.43
CA GLU A 184 -0.56 -3.93 -11.93
C GLU A 184 0.39 -4.34 -13.06
N ILE A 185 1.67 -4.03 -12.87
CA ILE A 185 2.76 -4.48 -13.72
C ILE A 185 3.60 -5.44 -12.90
N LEU A 186 3.75 -6.68 -13.38
CA LEU A 186 4.57 -7.69 -12.74
C LEU A 186 5.81 -7.97 -13.56
N ALA A 187 6.97 -7.92 -12.91
CA ALA A 187 8.24 -8.39 -13.43
C ALA A 187 8.64 -9.63 -12.64
N CYS A 188 8.47 -10.81 -13.25
CA CYS A 188 8.79 -12.09 -12.63
C CYS A 188 10.13 -12.61 -13.16
N GLU A 189 11.07 -12.87 -12.25
CA GLU A 189 12.38 -13.41 -12.58
C GLU A 189 12.23 -14.75 -13.31
N LYS A 190 12.93 -14.88 -14.43
CA LYS A 190 13.11 -16.15 -15.14
C LYS A 190 14.27 -16.89 -14.48
N ARG A 191 13.95 -17.86 -13.65
CA ARG A 191 14.93 -18.71 -12.97
C ARG A 191 14.65 -20.17 -13.24
N GLU A 192 15.71 -20.97 -13.36
CA GLU A 192 15.62 -22.41 -13.59
C GLU A 192 15.34 -23.20 -12.29
N SER A 193 15.83 -22.73 -11.14
CA SER A 193 15.69 -23.41 -9.84
C SER A 193 15.44 -22.43 -8.69
N GLY A 194 14.70 -22.86 -7.66
CA GLY A 194 14.36 -22.01 -6.51
C GLY A 194 13.23 -21.01 -6.76
N MET A 195 12.92 -20.19 -5.76
CA MET A 195 11.81 -19.23 -5.83
C MET A 195 12.19 -18.01 -6.67
N PRO A 196 11.42 -17.65 -7.71
CA PRO A 196 11.69 -16.45 -8.50
C PRO A 196 11.43 -15.19 -7.65
N SER A 197 12.25 -14.16 -7.85
CA SER A 197 11.88 -12.83 -7.40
C SER A 197 10.78 -12.22 -8.26
N ILE A 198 9.95 -11.37 -7.66
CA ILE A 198 8.90 -10.63 -8.34
C ILE A 198 9.01 -9.17 -7.90
N ILE A 199 9.08 -8.27 -8.89
CA ILE A 199 8.88 -6.83 -8.66
C ILE A 199 7.48 -6.51 -9.20
N SER A 200 6.63 -6.01 -8.32
CA SER A 200 5.25 -5.64 -8.64
C SER A 200 5.06 -4.13 -8.50
N PHE A 201 4.51 -3.48 -9.53
CA PHE A 201 4.10 -2.09 -9.49
C PHE A 201 2.57 -2.06 -9.47
N VAL A 202 1.98 -1.80 -8.31
CA VAL A 202 0.53 -1.78 -8.11
C VAL A 202 0.07 -0.38 -7.72
N PHE A 203 -0.79 0.24 -8.53
CA PHE A 203 -1.13 1.64 -8.33
C PHE A 203 -2.50 2.06 -8.87
N LEU A 204 -3.04 3.12 -8.27
CA LEU A 204 -4.07 3.96 -8.87
C LEU A 204 -3.46 5.27 -9.38
N PRO A 205 -3.71 5.69 -10.62
CA PRO A 205 -3.31 7.04 -11.06
C PRO A 205 -3.98 8.10 -10.16
N ALA A 206 -3.27 9.19 -9.87
CA ALA A 206 -3.83 10.36 -9.21
C ALA A 206 -3.11 11.65 -9.65
N LEU A 207 -3.88 12.72 -9.93
CA LEU A 207 -3.29 14.01 -10.30
C LEU A 207 -2.81 14.75 -9.05
N GLN A 208 -1.60 15.28 -9.08
CA GLN A 208 -1.02 16.00 -7.96
C GLN A 208 -1.15 17.51 -8.10
N PHE A 209 -1.48 18.18 -6.99
CA PHE A 209 -1.57 19.63 -6.87
C PHE A 209 -0.77 20.11 -5.66
N LYS A 210 0.06 21.14 -5.85
CA LYS A 210 0.80 21.75 -4.73
C LYS A 210 -0.12 22.67 -3.94
N PHE A 211 0.02 22.68 -2.61
CA PHE A 211 -0.79 23.57 -1.75
C PHE A 211 -0.54 25.04 -2.00
N ALA A 212 0.69 25.41 -2.36
CA ALA A 212 1.05 26.79 -2.65
C ALA A 212 0.28 27.36 -3.85
N ASP A 213 -0.04 26.51 -4.83
CA ASP A 213 -0.72 26.90 -6.06
C ASP A 213 -2.24 26.72 -5.93
N PHE A 214 -2.66 25.62 -5.29
CA PHE A 214 -4.05 25.26 -5.11
C PHE A 214 -4.27 24.81 -3.66
N PRO A 215 -4.85 25.68 -2.80
CA PRO A 215 -5.10 25.31 -1.41
C PRO A 215 -6.07 24.14 -1.32
N LEU A 216 -5.95 23.36 -0.25
CA LEU A 216 -6.86 22.24 -0.01
C LEU A 216 -8.30 22.77 0.10
N PRO A 217 -9.29 22.07 -0.48
CA PRO A 217 -10.67 22.43 -0.23
C PRO A 217 -11.01 22.42 1.27
N PRO A 218 -11.78 23.40 1.77
CA PRO A 218 -12.03 23.59 3.20
C PRO A 218 -12.81 22.44 3.85
N PHE A 219 -13.48 21.61 3.04
CA PHE A 219 -14.23 20.44 3.50
C PHE A 219 -13.35 19.22 3.77
N VAL A 220 -12.08 19.22 3.37
CA VAL A 220 -11.18 18.10 3.63
C VAL A 220 -10.77 18.15 5.11
N PRO A 221 -11.09 17.12 5.93
CA PRO A 221 -10.91 17.22 7.37
C PRO A 221 -9.44 17.45 7.77
N SER A 222 -9.17 18.54 8.47
CA SER A 222 -7.92 18.79 9.19
C SER A 222 -7.96 18.13 10.58
N GLY A 223 -7.93 16.79 10.61
CA GLY A 223 -7.90 16.02 11.87
C GLY A 223 -6.51 15.99 12.54
N PRO A 224 -6.38 15.51 13.78
CA PRO A 224 -5.10 15.50 14.51
C PRO A 224 -4.00 14.65 13.87
N ALA A 225 -4.34 13.72 12.97
CA ALA A 225 -3.36 13.05 12.11
C ALA A 225 -2.50 14.02 11.27
N TRP A 226 -3.00 15.25 11.01
CA TRP A 226 -2.21 16.32 10.39
C TRP A 226 -1.02 16.74 11.23
N ALA A 227 -1.12 16.70 12.57
CA ALA A 227 -0.02 17.04 13.46
C ALA A 227 1.15 16.03 13.39
N HIS A 228 0.89 14.84 12.81
CA HIS A 228 1.91 13.80 12.62
C HIS A 228 2.59 13.85 11.26
N CYS A 229 2.09 14.69 10.35
CA CYS A 229 2.58 14.82 8.99
C CYS A 229 3.24 16.19 8.83
N ASN A 230 4.53 16.27 9.14
CA ASN A 230 5.30 17.49 8.88
C ASN A 230 5.53 17.63 7.36
N ASN A 231 5.53 18.86 6.87
CA ASN A 231 5.91 19.18 5.48
C ASN A 231 4.99 18.59 4.39
N ILE A 232 3.68 18.45 4.62
CA ILE A 232 2.77 18.15 3.50
C ILE A 232 2.69 19.39 2.60
N TYR A 233 3.10 19.25 1.35
CA TYR A 233 3.12 20.35 0.37
C TYR A 233 2.22 20.10 -0.86
N TYR A 234 1.50 18.97 -0.90
CA TYR A 234 0.60 18.62 -1.99
C TYR A 234 -0.64 17.84 -1.53
N TRP A 235 -1.63 17.82 -2.41
CA TRP A 235 -2.80 16.95 -2.34
C TRP A 235 -3.03 16.28 -3.71
N LEU A 236 -3.84 15.23 -3.71
CA LEU A 236 -4.13 14.40 -4.87
C LEU A 236 -5.60 14.51 -5.26
N ALA A 237 -5.89 14.61 -6.55
CA ALA A 237 -7.22 14.39 -7.10
C ALA A 237 -7.34 12.92 -7.51
N LEU A 238 -8.08 12.14 -6.72
CA LEU A 238 -8.33 10.73 -6.97
C LEU A 238 -9.36 10.58 -8.08
N LEU A 239 -9.08 9.68 -9.02
CA LEU A 239 -9.98 9.39 -10.13
C LEU A 239 -11.17 8.57 -9.60
N GLN A 240 -12.38 9.05 -9.86
CA GLN A 240 -13.61 8.30 -9.65
C GLN A 240 -14.23 8.00 -11.00
N VAL A 241 -14.32 6.72 -11.34
CA VAL A 241 -14.86 6.26 -12.64
C VAL A 241 -16.39 6.15 -12.58
N TYR A 242 -16.94 5.85 -11.41
CA TYR A 242 -18.39 5.80 -11.19
C TYR A 242 -18.83 6.82 -10.13
N PRO A 243 -18.61 8.12 -10.35
CA PRO A 243 -19.03 9.14 -9.39
C PRO A 243 -20.55 9.23 -9.34
N GLN A 244 -21.06 9.51 -8.15
CA GLN A 244 -22.52 9.58 -7.91
C GLN A 244 -23.20 10.75 -8.63
N TYR A 245 -22.44 11.77 -9.06
CA TYR A 245 -22.99 13.06 -9.50
C TYR A 245 -22.55 13.50 -10.91
N ASP A 246 -21.23 13.58 -11.18
CA ASP A 246 -20.69 14.03 -12.47
C ASP A 246 -19.49 13.14 -12.84
N ASN A 247 -19.53 12.52 -14.02
CA ASN A 247 -18.49 11.61 -14.55
C ASN A 247 -17.12 12.27 -14.83
N ARG A 248 -16.98 13.56 -14.52
CA ARG A 248 -15.72 14.33 -14.55
C ARG A 248 -15.22 14.68 -13.15
N SER A 249 -15.87 14.17 -12.11
CA SER A 249 -15.55 14.46 -10.72
C SER A 249 -14.32 13.69 -10.25
N PHE A 250 -13.57 14.32 -9.37
CA PHE A 250 -12.45 13.76 -8.63
C PHE A 250 -12.68 13.96 -7.13
N CYS A 251 -12.11 13.08 -6.32
CA CYS A 251 -12.12 13.24 -4.87
C CYS A 251 -10.77 13.79 -4.39
N PRO A 252 -10.72 14.95 -3.71
CA PRO A 252 -9.48 15.47 -3.16
C PRO A 252 -9.03 14.64 -1.95
N TYR A 253 -7.75 14.30 -1.92
CA TYR A 253 -7.13 13.43 -0.94
C TYR A 253 -5.75 13.93 -0.52
N VAL A 254 -5.38 13.71 0.74
CA VAL A 254 -4.04 14.04 1.25
C VAL A 254 -3.37 12.74 1.68
N PRO A 255 -2.24 12.33 1.07
CA PRO A 255 -1.62 11.05 1.34
C PRO A 255 -0.77 11.09 2.62
N ARG A 256 -1.44 11.17 3.77
CA ARG A 256 -0.83 11.41 5.09
C ARG A 256 0.30 10.45 5.45
N MET A 257 0.19 9.16 5.12
CA MET A 257 1.25 8.19 5.45
C MET A 257 2.59 8.49 4.81
N GLN A 258 2.59 9.03 3.59
CA GLN A 258 3.81 9.23 2.81
C GLN A 258 4.77 10.24 3.49
N PHE A 259 4.27 10.96 4.50
CA PHE A 259 5.03 11.94 5.26
C PHE A 259 5.50 11.44 6.64
N ILE A 260 5.24 10.17 6.97
CA ILE A 260 5.78 9.55 8.18
C ILE A 260 7.20 9.06 7.84
N GLN A 261 8.23 9.77 8.32
CA GLN A 261 9.64 9.51 7.99
C GLN A 261 10.49 9.04 9.19
N ASP A 262 9.84 8.52 10.23
CA ASP A 262 10.53 8.00 11.42
C ASP A 262 10.28 6.50 11.62
N GLU A 263 10.67 5.98 12.78
CA GLU A 263 10.54 4.56 13.16
C GLU A 263 9.12 4.00 13.02
N ARG A 264 8.08 4.86 13.03
CA ARG A 264 6.69 4.44 12.79
C ARG A 264 6.52 3.86 11.40
N MET A 265 7.24 4.38 10.40
CA MET A 265 7.16 3.89 9.01
C MET A 265 7.67 2.45 8.89
N LEU A 266 8.76 2.13 9.61
CA LEU A 266 9.27 0.77 9.71
C LEU A 266 8.25 -0.17 10.39
N LYS A 267 7.59 0.29 11.45
CA LYS A 267 6.52 -0.48 12.10
C LYS A 267 5.36 -0.76 11.13
N TYR A 268 4.88 0.24 10.38
CA TYR A 268 3.81 0.00 9.40
C TYR A 268 4.22 -0.96 8.29
N ARG A 269 5.46 -0.82 7.77
CA ARG A 269 6.01 -1.76 6.79
C ARG A 269 5.95 -3.19 7.31
N ASN A 270 6.39 -3.41 8.55
CA ASN A 270 6.39 -4.73 9.16
C ASN A 270 4.97 -5.26 9.37
N VAL A 271 4.02 -4.42 9.77
CA VAL A 271 2.61 -4.83 9.85
C VAL A 271 2.02 -5.19 8.48
N LEU A 272 2.32 -4.43 7.43
CA LEU A 272 1.88 -4.77 6.07
C LEU A 272 2.40 -6.15 5.64
N ARG A 273 3.69 -6.44 5.87
CA ARG A 273 4.28 -7.76 5.58
C ARG A 273 3.54 -8.87 6.33
N LEU A 274 3.27 -8.67 7.63
CA LEU A 274 2.54 -9.64 8.46
C LEU A 274 1.12 -9.89 7.92
N LEU A 275 0.38 -8.83 7.56
CA LEU A 275 -0.99 -8.95 7.05
C LEU A 275 -1.02 -9.66 5.68
N VAL A 276 -0.11 -9.32 4.76
CA VAL A 276 0.03 -10.03 3.47
C VAL A 276 0.30 -11.52 3.72
N LYS A 277 1.18 -11.84 4.68
CA LYS A 277 1.55 -13.23 4.97
C LYS A 277 0.49 -14.04 5.67
N ILE A 278 -0.33 -13.43 6.52
CA ILE A 278 -1.57 -14.07 6.97
C ILE A 278 -2.48 -14.39 5.78
N GLY A 279 -2.60 -13.45 4.85
CA GLY A 279 -3.38 -13.64 3.63
C GLY A 279 -2.96 -14.88 2.84
N ILE A 280 -1.67 -14.92 2.51
CA ILE A 280 -1.06 -16.01 1.74
C ILE A 280 -1.13 -17.34 2.52
N GLY A 281 -0.71 -17.34 3.79
CA GLY A 281 -0.65 -18.56 4.61
C GLY A 281 -2.00 -19.21 4.85
N ASN A 282 -3.10 -18.45 4.75
CA ASN A 282 -4.45 -18.95 4.98
C ASN A 282 -5.32 -19.01 3.70
N ASN A 283 -4.70 -18.94 2.52
CA ASN A 283 -5.39 -19.02 1.22
C ASN A 283 -6.53 -18.00 1.06
N ILE A 284 -6.27 -16.75 1.46
CA ILE A 284 -7.13 -15.58 1.24
C ILE A 284 -6.29 -14.39 0.71
N PRO A 285 -5.50 -14.59 -0.37
CA PRO A 285 -4.56 -13.58 -0.86
C PRO A 285 -5.26 -12.34 -1.42
N ASP A 286 -6.45 -12.48 -1.99
CA ASP A 286 -7.14 -11.38 -2.69
C ASP A 286 -7.59 -10.26 -1.75
N ILE A 287 -8.13 -10.62 -0.58
CA ILE A 287 -8.49 -9.64 0.45
C ILE A 287 -7.27 -9.11 1.21
N SER A 288 -6.12 -9.79 1.12
CA SER A 288 -4.86 -9.40 1.78
C SER A 288 -3.83 -8.87 0.78
N ASP A 289 -4.29 -8.41 -0.38
CA ASP A 289 -3.41 -7.80 -1.37
C ASP A 289 -2.77 -6.53 -0.79
N ILE A 290 -1.51 -6.29 -1.14
CA ILE A 290 -0.75 -5.15 -0.61
C ILE A 290 -1.46 -3.83 -0.88
N PHE A 291 -2.16 -3.69 -2.00
CA PHE A 291 -2.90 -2.48 -2.33
C PHE A 291 -4.07 -2.24 -1.35
N VAL A 292 -4.86 -3.28 -1.05
CA VAL A 292 -5.98 -3.23 -0.10
C VAL A 292 -5.46 -2.87 1.29
N LEU A 293 -4.39 -3.54 1.71
CA LEU A 293 -3.77 -3.32 3.01
C LEU A 293 -3.15 -1.92 3.13
N LYS A 294 -2.57 -1.36 2.07
CA LYS A 294 -2.16 0.06 2.06
C LYS A 294 -3.35 0.98 2.34
N GLY A 295 -4.49 0.73 1.67
CA GLY A 295 -5.77 1.42 1.90
C GLY A 295 -6.21 1.41 3.37
N LEU A 296 -6.07 0.27 4.03
CA LEU A 296 -6.41 0.08 5.45
C LEU A 296 -5.61 0.99 6.38
N HIS A 297 -4.30 1.12 6.17
CA HIS A 297 -3.48 2.00 7.00
C HIS A 297 -3.90 3.47 6.82
N PHE A 298 -4.22 3.88 5.60
CA PHE A 298 -4.77 5.22 5.35
C PHE A 298 -6.10 5.45 6.04
N PHE A 299 -7.00 4.45 6.02
CA PHE A 299 -8.25 4.50 6.74
C PHE A 299 -7.99 4.70 8.24
N ARG A 300 -7.13 3.88 8.86
CA ARG A 300 -6.79 4.02 10.28
C ARG A 300 -6.25 5.41 10.61
N LEU A 301 -5.26 5.89 9.84
CA LEU A 301 -4.66 7.21 10.08
C LEU A 301 -5.59 8.38 9.80
N ARG A 302 -6.68 8.18 9.07
CA ARG A 302 -7.73 9.19 8.92
C ARG A 302 -8.51 9.39 10.22
N TYR A 303 -8.69 8.34 11.02
CA TYR A 303 -9.59 8.32 12.18
C TYR A 303 -8.87 8.14 13.54
N SER A 304 -7.60 7.74 13.54
CA SER A 304 -6.83 7.57 14.77
C SER A 304 -6.42 8.93 15.36
N MET A 305 -6.67 9.07 16.66
CA MET A 305 -6.30 10.24 17.47
C MET A 305 -4.99 10.01 18.24
N SER A 306 -4.45 8.79 18.25
CA SER A 306 -3.31 8.39 19.08
C SER A 306 -1.98 8.35 18.30
N CYS A 307 -0.88 8.71 18.98
CA CYS A 307 0.47 8.55 18.44
C CYS A 307 0.89 7.07 18.47
N ASP A 308 1.32 6.54 17.34
CA ASP A 308 1.80 5.15 17.21
C ASP A 308 3.22 4.93 17.73
N CYS A 309 3.87 5.99 18.21
CA CYS A 309 5.20 5.96 18.79
C CYS A 309 5.31 4.87 19.89
N ASN A 310 4.28 4.73 20.73
CA ASN A 310 4.29 3.83 21.88
C ASN A 310 3.67 2.44 21.59
N LEU A 311 3.12 2.20 20.40
CA LEU A 311 2.55 0.90 20.08
C LEU A 311 3.66 -0.11 19.78
N SER A 312 3.53 -1.31 20.35
CA SER A 312 4.33 -2.46 19.95
C SER A 312 3.93 -2.91 18.54
N LEU A 313 4.84 -3.60 17.83
CA LEU A 313 4.55 -4.18 16.52
C LEU A 313 3.33 -5.09 16.58
N ALA A 314 3.24 -5.94 17.61
CA ALA A 314 2.13 -6.87 17.80
C ALA A 314 0.80 -6.15 18.05
N THR A 315 0.79 -5.09 18.85
CA THR A 315 -0.42 -4.30 19.12
C THR A 315 -0.92 -3.60 17.86
N LEU A 316 -0.02 -2.97 17.10
CA LEU A 316 -0.37 -2.31 15.85
C LEU A 316 -0.87 -3.31 14.80
N PHE A 317 -0.24 -4.48 14.72
CA PHE A 317 -0.69 -5.57 13.87
C PHE A 317 -2.09 -6.06 14.24
N MET A 318 -2.38 -6.30 15.53
CA MET A 318 -3.71 -6.70 15.99
C MET A 318 -4.77 -5.64 15.67
N GLU A 319 -4.45 -4.36 15.90
CA GLU A 319 -5.36 -3.27 15.61
C GLU A 319 -5.74 -3.24 14.12
N LEU A 320 -4.74 -3.31 13.24
CA LEU A 320 -4.98 -3.31 11.80
C LEU A 320 -5.67 -4.59 11.32
N LEU A 321 -5.34 -5.76 11.85
CA LEU A 321 -6.05 -7.01 11.53
C LEU A 321 -7.54 -6.92 11.88
N ASN A 322 -7.87 -6.31 13.02
CA ASN A 322 -9.25 -6.11 13.43
C ASN A 322 -10.00 -5.11 12.53
N ILE A 323 -9.37 -3.98 12.19
CA ILE A 323 -9.97 -3.02 11.24
C ILE A 323 -10.16 -3.69 9.87
N HIS A 324 -9.19 -4.48 9.42
CA HIS A 324 -9.25 -5.20 8.15
C HIS A 324 -10.46 -6.14 8.12
N THR A 325 -10.60 -6.94 9.17
CA THR A 325 -11.73 -7.87 9.34
C THR A 325 -13.06 -7.14 9.26
N GLN A 326 -13.20 -6.01 9.96
CA GLN A 326 -14.44 -5.22 9.96
C GLN A 326 -14.76 -4.64 8.58
N ILE A 327 -13.76 -4.06 7.89
CA ILE A 327 -13.95 -3.48 6.55
C ILE A 327 -14.36 -4.55 5.54
N ILE A 328 -13.63 -5.67 5.49
CA ILE A 328 -13.90 -6.75 4.54
C ILE A 328 -15.26 -7.40 4.82
N TYR A 329 -15.61 -7.61 6.09
CA TYR A 329 -16.93 -8.14 6.45
C TYR A 329 -18.06 -7.20 6.02
N ASN A 330 -17.92 -5.89 6.29
CA ASN A 330 -18.93 -4.90 5.90
C ASN A 330 -19.08 -4.81 4.38
N ASP A 331 -17.98 -4.81 3.62
CA ASP A 331 -17.99 -4.81 2.16
C ASP A 331 -18.66 -6.07 1.60
N ALA A 332 -18.31 -7.25 2.12
CA ALA A 332 -18.92 -8.52 1.72
C ALA A 332 -20.43 -8.53 2.00
N MET A 333 -20.86 -8.04 3.17
CA MET A 333 -22.28 -7.92 3.53
C MET A 333 -23.03 -6.96 2.61
N GLN A 334 -22.44 -5.80 2.30
CA GLN A 334 -23.05 -4.86 1.35
C GLN A 334 -23.21 -5.46 -0.05
N LYS A 335 -22.21 -6.20 -0.53
CA LYS A 335 -22.28 -6.90 -1.82
C LYS A 335 -23.37 -7.98 -1.83
N VAL A 336 -23.52 -8.75 -0.75
CA VAL A 336 -24.60 -9.74 -0.62
C VAL A 336 -25.98 -9.06 -0.61
N LEU A 337 -26.12 -7.92 0.07
CA LEU A 337 -27.38 -7.17 0.09
C LEU A 337 -27.71 -6.55 -1.27
N ALA A 338 -26.71 -6.05 -2.00
CA ALA A 338 -26.91 -5.37 -3.28
C ALA A 338 -27.08 -6.33 -4.47
N PHE A 339 -26.32 -7.43 -4.50
CA PHE A 339 -26.24 -8.34 -5.65
C PHE A 339 -26.78 -9.75 -5.37
N GLY A 340 -27.27 -10.00 -4.15
CA GLY A 340 -27.83 -11.27 -3.73
C GLY A 340 -26.78 -12.38 -3.53
N VAL A 341 -27.27 -13.62 -3.48
CA VAL A 341 -26.50 -14.82 -3.08
C VAL A 341 -25.37 -15.19 -4.06
N CYS A 342 -25.31 -14.57 -5.25
CA CYS A 342 -24.24 -14.83 -6.23
C CYS A 342 -22.84 -14.38 -5.76
N GLN A 343 -22.73 -13.62 -4.66
CA GLN A 343 -21.48 -13.14 -4.07
C GLN A 343 -21.01 -13.96 -2.84
N GLN A 344 -21.41 -15.23 -2.72
CA GLN A 344 -21.03 -16.12 -1.61
C GLN A 344 -19.50 -16.22 -1.39
N HIS A 345 -18.70 -16.09 -2.43
CA HIS A 345 -17.24 -16.15 -2.34
C HIS A 345 -16.66 -15.06 -1.42
N CYS A 346 -17.05 -13.80 -1.63
CA CYS A 346 -16.56 -12.67 -0.82
C CYS A 346 -16.92 -12.84 0.66
N LEU A 347 -18.13 -13.32 0.95
CA LEU A 347 -18.55 -13.58 2.33
C LEU A 347 -17.76 -14.73 2.95
N GLN A 348 -17.46 -15.79 2.19
CA GLN A 348 -16.65 -16.90 2.67
C GLN A 348 -15.23 -16.46 3.03
N GLU A 349 -14.59 -15.62 2.21
CA GLU A 349 -13.27 -15.06 2.51
C GLU A 349 -13.30 -14.14 3.73
N ALA A 350 -14.33 -13.29 3.85
CA ALA A 350 -14.52 -12.43 5.02
C ALA A 350 -14.65 -13.25 6.32
N LEU A 351 -15.44 -14.33 6.29
CA LEU A 351 -15.62 -15.23 7.44
C LEU A 351 -14.34 -16.00 7.78
N LYS A 352 -13.52 -16.37 6.77
CA LYS A 352 -12.19 -16.94 7.00
C LYS A 352 -11.27 -15.95 7.70
N LEU A 353 -11.20 -14.70 7.22
CA LEU A 353 -10.40 -13.65 7.84
C LEU A 353 -10.82 -13.40 9.29
N ASP A 354 -12.13 -13.35 9.57
CA ASP A 354 -12.68 -13.21 10.91
C ASP A 354 -12.32 -14.40 11.83
N ALA A 355 -12.36 -15.63 11.32
CA ALA A 355 -11.89 -16.80 12.08
C ALA A 355 -10.39 -16.72 12.41
N ILE A 356 -9.57 -16.28 11.46
CA ILE A 356 -8.14 -16.07 11.67
C ILE A 356 -7.94 -14.98 12.72
N ALA A 357 -8.57 -13.82 12.57
CA ALA A 357 -8.45 -12.71 13.52
C ALA A 357 -8.83 -13.10 14.95
N ARG A 358 -9.87 -13.92 15.13
CA ARG A 358 -10.21 -14.50 16.45
C ARG A 358 -9.10 -15.39 17.01
N ASN A 359 -8.55 -16.28 16.20
CA ASN A 359 -7.47 -17.17 16.63
C ASN A 359 -6.21 -16.37 17.02
N VAL A 360 -5.82 -15.39 16.21
CA VAL A 360 -4.69 -14.50 16.52
C VAL A 360 -4.96 -13.69 17.79
N SER A 361 -6.18 -13.17 17.95
CA SER A 361 -6.58 -12.42 19.15
C SER A 361 -6.47 -13.28 20.41
N MET A 362 -6.86 -14.56 20.36
CA MET A 362 -6.68 -15.48 21.48
C MET A 362 -5.20 -15.58 21.88
N PHE A 363 -4.28 -15.77 20.92
CA PHE A 363 -2.85 -15.83 21.22
C PHE A 363 -2.31 -14.51 21.78
N TYR A 364 -2.79 -13.38 21.26
CA TYR A 364 -2.44 -12.05 21.79
C TYR A 364 -2.86 -11.89 23.25
N TYR A 365 -4.09 -12.27 23.61
CA TYR A 365 -4.59 -12.17 25.00
C TYR A 365 -4.01 -13.23 25.94
N MET A 366 -3.71 -14.43 25.45
CA MET A 366 -2.96 -15.43 26.21
C MET A 366 -1.49 -15.03 26.41
N ASN A 367 -1.00 -14.07 25.61
CA ASN A 367 0.38 -13.57 25.58
C ASN A 367 1.44 -14.64 25.24
N TYR A 368 1.03 -15.83 24.81
CA TYR A 368 1.93 -16.91 24.42
C TYR A 368 1.42 -17.64 23.18
N VAL A 369 2.35 -18.11 22.35
CA VAL A 369 2.05 -18.87 21.14
C VAL A 369 3.17 -19.85 20.83
N HIS A 370 2.82 -21.02 20.31
CA HIS A 370 3.81 -22.00 19.88
C HIS A 370 4.42 -21.60 18.53
N LEU A 371 5.73 -21.78 18.35
CA LEU A 371 6.44 -21.36 17.15
C LEU A 371 5.89 -21.98 15.85
N GLU A 372 5.58 -23.28 15.88
CA GLU A 372 5.01 -23.96 14.70
C GLU A 372 3.61 -23.44 14.34
N GLN A 373 2.82 -23.00 15.33
CA GLN A 373 1.52 -22.38 15.06
C GLN A 373 1.68 -21.03 14.36
N LEU A 374 2.68 -20.23 14.77
CA LEU A 374 3.03 -18.99 14.07
C LEU A 374 3.50 -19.28 12.64
N LYS A 375 4.42 -20.23 12.45
CA LYS A 375 4.90 -20.58 11.10
C LYS A 375 3.77 -20.98 10.16
N HIS A 376 2.86 -21.83 10.62
CA HIS A 376 1.70 -22.25 9.83
C HIS A 376 0.77 -21.07 9.50
N MET A 377 0.45 -20.25 10.50
CA MET A 377 -0.44 -19.10 10.36
C MET A 377 0.06 -18.06 9.34
N PHE A 378 1.38 -17.87 9.24
CA PHE A 378 1.99 -16.92 8.31
C PHE A 378 2.50 -17.58 7.01
N GLY A 379 2.21 -18.88 6.79
CA GLY A 379 2.62 -19.60 5.59
C GLY A 379 4.15 -19.69 5.41
N LEU A 380 4.88 -19.87 6.51
CA LEU A 380 6.34 -19.98 6.52
C LEU A 380 6.85 -21.43 6.36
N ILE A 381 5.95 -22.41 6.37
CA ILE A 381 6.22 -23.85 6.24
C ILE A 381 5.23 -24.53 5.29
#